data_AF-A0A7S0VR71-F1
#
_entry.id   AF-A0A7S0VR71-F1
#
_cell.length_a   1.000
_cell.length_b   1.000
_cell.length_c   1.000
_cell.angle_alpha   90.00
_cell.angle_beta   90.00
_cell.angle_gamma   90.00
#
_symmetry.space_group_name_H-M   'P 1'
#
loop_
_entity.id
_entity.type
_entity.pdbx_description
1 polymer ?
#
loop_
_entity_poly.entity_id
_entity_poly.type
_entity_poly.pdbx_seq_one_letter_code
_entity_poly.pdbx_strand_id
1 'polypeptide(L)'
;VLRNLAHNQRNHTSLIQAGAVEPLVAIMRNSWDAAPRINAAVAVACLVGHEEGNPRLQLDETLVDEILDVLDAACQGTMRHGSFWTVWKLCQGLASLTVNDKNKELITEKGGVNILNEVLHDSHYNNEAAHRYALSAIWNLAFNAASRLVILKTPGLVDSIRDIVHKSESIRTKEAAKGALWTLGLEQDVKSLSETMAQDAGWY
;
A
#
# COMPACT_ATOMS: atom_id res chain seq x y z
N VAL A 1 -10.86 16.98 3.49
CA VAL A 1 -12.04 16.57 2.69
C VAL A 1 -11.64 15.88 1.39
N LEU A 2 -10.80 16.48 0.55
CA LEU A 2 -10.42 15.92 -0.76
C LEU A 2 -9.82 14.50 -0.72
N ARG A 3 -8.93 14.20 0.25
CA ARG A 3 -8.43 12.83 0.47
C ARG A 3 -9.56 11.80 0.57
N ASN A 4 -10.59 12.09 1.37
CA ASN A 4 -11.71 11.17 1.55
C ASN A 4 -12.52 10.96 0.25
N LEU A 5 -12.63 11.99 -0.59
CA LEU A 5 -13.28 11.88 -1.90
C LEU A 5 -12.43 11.06 -2.88
N ALA A 6 -11.10 11.22 -2.84
CA ALA A 6 -10.16 10.51 -3.71
C ALA A 6 -10.06 9.01 -3.39
N HIS A 7 -10.39 8.55 -2.18
CA HIS A 7 -10.46 7.11 -1.89
C HIS A 7 -11.60 6.38 -2.63
N ASN A 8 -12.59 7.11 -3.14
CA ASN A 8 -13.71 6.54 -3.89
C ASN A 8 -13.48 6.73 -5.39
N GLN A 9 -13.22 5.62 -6.10
CA GLN A 9 -12.98 5.59 -7.55
C GLN A 9 -14.07 6.32 -8.35
N ARG A 10 -15.33 6.28 -7.89
CA ARG A 10 -16.45 6.95 -8.58
C ARG A 10 -16.29 8.47 -8.67
N ASN A 11 -15.48 9.06 -7.78
CA ASN A 11 -15.23 10.50 -7.75
C ASN A 11 -14.02 10.91 -8.59
N HIS A 12 -13.19 9.97 -9.06
CA HIS A 12 -11.91 10.27 -9.68
C HIS A 12 -12.07 11.13 -10.93
N THR A 13 -12.92 10.70 -11.86
CA THR A 13 -13.16 11.44 -13.11
C THR A 13 -13.60 12.87 -12.85
N SER A 14 -14.54 13.08 -11.92
CA SER A 14 -15.02 14.42 -11.56
C SER A 14 -13.95 15.28 -10.90
N LEU A 15 -13.13 14.70 -10.00
CA LEU A 15 -12.03 15.42 -9.35
C LEU A 15 -10.94 15.82 -10.34
N ILE A 16 -10.60 14.93 -11.28
CA ILE A 16 -9.60 15.20 -12.33
C ILE A 16 -10.13 16.28 -13.28
N GLN A 17 -11.38 16.17 -13.74
CA GLN A 17 -12.01 17.18 -14.60
C GLN A 17 -12.17 18.55 -13.92
N ALA A 18 -12.34 18.57 -12.60
CA ALA A 18 -12.34 19.80 -11.80
C ALA A 18 -10.93 20.39 -11.59
N GLY A 19 -9.88 19.79 -12.13
CA GLY A 19 -8.51 20.27 -12.02
C GLY A 19 -7.88 20.07 -10.64
N ALA A 20 -8.37 19.12 -9.83
CA ALA A 20 -7.91 18.95 -8.45
C ALA A 20 -6.45 18.46 -8.33
N VAL A 21 -5.90 17.84 -9.37
CA VAL A 21 -4.58 17.19 -9.32
C VAL A 21 -3.44 18.18 -9.07
N GLU A 22 -3.37 19.28 -9.83
CA GLU A 22 -2.24 20.23 -9.72
C GLU A 22 -2.21 20.98 -8.39
N PRO A 23 -3.33 21.48 -7.83
CA PRO A 23 -3.34 22.04 -6.48
C PRO A 23 -2.89 21.03 -5.41
N LEU A 24 -3.26 19.76 -5.53
CA LEU A 24 -2.81 18.73 -4.60
C LEU A 24 -1.30 18.48 -4.73
N VAL A 25 -0.76 18.41 -5.95
CA VAL A 25 0.69 18.31 -6.17
C VAL A 25 1.42 19.52 -5.58
N ALA A 26 0.87 20.72 -5.73
CA ALA A 26 1.44 21.93 -5.14
C ALA A 26 1.45 21.89 -3.60
N ILE A 27 0.37 21.39 -2.96
CA ILE A 27 0.32 21.19 -1.51
C ILE A 27 1.33 20.14 -1.08
N MET A 28 1.38 18.99 -1.78
CA MET A 28 2.31 17.90 -1.49
C MET A 28 3.77 18.37 -1.48
N ARG A 29 4.15 19.22 -2.43
CA ARG A 29 5.53 19.69 -2.62
C ARG A 29 5.91 20.91 -1.78
N ASN A 30 4.96 21.80 -1.49
CA ASN A 30 5.27 23.12 -0.94
C ASN A 30 4.66 23.41 0.43
N SER A 31 3.77 22.55 0.95
CA SER A 31 3.24 22.76 2.29
C SER A 31 4.33 22.50 3.33
N TRP A 32 4.37 23.32 4.37
CA TRP A 32 5.28 23.17 5.52
C TRP A 32 4.72 22.26 6.61
N ASP A 33 3.42 21.94 6.55
CA ASP A 33 2.75 21.06 7.49
C ASP A 33 2.62 19.64 6.89
N ALA A 34 3.12 18.65 7.61
CA ALA A 34 3.12 17.26 7.21
C ALA A 34 1.69 16.73 6.94
N ALA A 35 0.68 17.13 7.73
CA ALA A 35 -0.67 16.60 7.56
C ALA A 35 -1.29 16.94 6.18
N PRO A 36 -1.28 18.20 5.72
CA PRO A 36 -1.63 18.56 4.35
C PRO A 36 -0.78 17.86 3.29
N ARG A 37 0.55 17.74 3.48
CA ARG A 37 1.43 17.05 2.53
C ARG A 37 1.05 15.58 2.35
N ILE A 38 0.92 14.83 3.44
CA ILE A 38 0.52 13.41 3.45
C ILE A 38 -0.85 13.26 2.81
N ASN A 39 -1.82 14.10 3.20
CA ASN A 39 -3.18 14.04 2.64
C ASN A 39 -3.19 14.28 1.12
N ALA A 40 -2.35 15.22 0.66
CA ALA A 40 -2.20 15.50 -0.75
C ALA A 40 -1.49 14.36 -1.49
N ALA A 41 -0.42 13.80 -0.93
CA ALA A 41 0.30 12.66 -1.50
C ALA A 41 -0.63 11.46 -1.71
N VAL A 42 -1.39 11.08 -0.68
CA VAL A 42 -2.36 9.97 -0.76
C VAL A 42 -3.46 10.28 -1.78
N ALA A 43 -3.97 11.52 -1.83
CA ALA A 43 -5.00 11.90 -2.79
C ALA A 43 -4.50 11.88 -4.23
N VAL A 44 -3.31 12.42 -4.50
CA VAL A 44 -2.66 12.36 -5.83
C VAL A 44 -2.44 10.90 -6.21
N ALA A 45 -1.92 10.08 -5.31
CA ALA A 45 -1.70 8.66 -5.54
C ALA A 45 -3.00 7.92 -5.90
N CYS A 46 -4.10 8.17 -5.20
CA CYS A 46 -5.38 7.60 -5.57
C CYS A 46 -5.86 8.05 -6.96
N LEU A 47 -5.63 9.31 -7.35
CA LEU A 47 -6.15 9.86 -8.61
C LEU A 47 -5.31 9.49 -9.84
N VAL A 48 -3.99 9.44 -9.72
CA VAL A 48 -3.07 9.25 -10.87
C VAL A 48 -2.18 8.03 -10.74
N GLY A 49 -2.29 7.25 -9.66
CA GLY A 49 -1.50 6.04 -9.40
C GLY A 49 -1.75 4.87 -10.36
N HIS A 50 -2.68 5.01 -11.30
CA HIS A 50 -2.90 4.05 -12.38
C HIS A 50 -1.87 4.17 -13.51
N GLU A 51 -1.16 5.30 -13.58
CA GLU A 51 -0.14 5.58 -14.59
C GLU A 51 1.25 5.31 -14.02
N GLU A 52 1.93 4.29 -14.56
CA GLU A 52 3.30 3.97 -14.18
C GLU A 52 4.26 5.12 -14.53
N GLY A 53 5.16 5.44 -13.61
CA GLY A 53 6.15 6.50 -13.81
C GLY A 53 5.58 7.93 -13.81
N ASN A 54 4.33 8.16 -13.39
CA ASN A 54 3.75 9.50 -13.36
C ASN A 54 4.58 10.41 -12.43
N PRO A 55 5.15 11.54 -12.92
CA PRO A 55 6.04 12.40 -12.15
C PRO A 55 5.34 13.11 -10.97
N ARG A 56 4.00 13.15 -10.97
CA ARG A 56 3.21 13.70 -9.85
C ARG A 56 3.22 12.79 -8.62
N LEU A 57 3.59 11.53 -8.77
CA LEU A 57 3.69 10.58 -7.66
C LEU A 57 5.04 10.64 -6.95
N GLN A 58 6.05 11.30 -7.53
CA GLN A 58 7.39 11.29 -6.96
C GLN A 58 7.39 12.01 -5.61
N LEU A 59 7.81 11.29 -4.58
CA LEU A 59 7.98 11.78 -3.22
C LEU A 59 9.42 12.27 -3.01
N ASP A 60 9.60 13.18 -2.07
CA ASP A 60 10.90 13.46 -1.46
C ASP A 60 11.10 12.62 -0.19
N GLU A 61 12.34 12.52 0.27
CA GLU A 61 12.71 11.71 1.43
C GLU A 61 11.93 12.08 2.70
N THR A 62 11.71 13.38 2.94
CA THR A 62 11.01 13.84 4.14
C THR A 62 9.54 13.43 4.13
N LEU A 63 8.89 13.47 2.97
CA LEU A 63 7.50 13.06 2.84
C LEU A 63 7.34 11.54 2.99
N VAL A 64 8.33 10.75 2.57
CA VAL A 64 8.34 9.31 2.84
C VAL A 64 8.40 9.05 4.34
N ASP A 65 9.32 9.72 5.06
CA ASP A 65 9.43 9.61 6.51
C ASP A 65 8.12 10.02 7.22
N GLU A 66 7.51 11.13 6.81
CA GLU A 66 6.23 11.62 7.32
C GLU A 66 5.09 10.61 7.10
N ILE A 67 4.99 10.00 5.91
CA ILE A 67 3.97 8.99 5.61
C ILE A 67 4.17 7.74 6.45
N LEU A 68 5.41 7.28 6.62
CA LEU A 68 5.75 6.09 7.40
C LEU A 68 5.52 6.31 8.91
N ASP A 69 5.93 7.44 9.48
CA ASP A 69 5.66 7.80 10.90
C ASP A 69 4.15 7.81 11.19
N VAL A 70 3.36 8.36 10.27
CA VAL A 70 1.91 8.40 10.41
C VAL A 70 1.27 7.03 10.25
N LEU A 71 1.81 6.15 9.40
CA LEU A 71 1.32 4.77 9.26
C LEU A 71 1.65 3.94 10.51
N ASP A 72 2.88 4.03 11.02
CA ASP A 72 3.30 3.37 12.26
C ASP A 72 2.43 3.84 13.45
N ALA A 73 2.27 5.16 13.60
CA ALA A 73 1.40 5.72 14.63
C ALA A 73 -0.05 5.23 14.51
N ALA A 74 -0.56 5.10 13.28
CA ALA A 74 -1.90 4.58 13.03
C ALA A 74 -2.05 3.10 13.43
N CYS A 75 -1.00 2.29 13.26
CA CYS A 75 -0.97 0.90 13.71
C CYS A 75 -1.03 0.82 15.24
N GLN A 76 -0.26 1.68 15.92
CA GLN A 76 -0.24 1.79 17.38
C GLN A 76 -1.48 2.48 17.98
N GLY A 77 -2.39 3.00 17.16
CA GLY A 77 -3.57 3.74 17.61
C GLY A 77 -3.24 5.10 18.24
N THR A 78 -2.10 5.69 17.88
CA THR A 78 -1.65 7.00 18.40
C THR A 78 -1.97 8.14 17.44
N MET A 79 -2.10 9.35 17.98
CA MET A 79 -2.41 10.54 17.20
C MET A 79 -1.13 11.22 16.71
N ARG A 80 -1.06 11.54 15.41
CA ARG A 80 0.03 12.30 14.80
C ARG A 80 -0.51 13.50 14.05
N HIS A 81 0.21 14.63 14.13
CA HIS A 81 -0.19 15.90 13.51
C HIS A 81 -1.63 16.33 13.85
N GLY A 82 -2.06 16.07 15.10
CA GLY A 82 -3.40 16.45 15.58
C GLY A 82 -4.56 15.67 14.95
N SER A 83 -4.31 14.51 14.34
CA SER A 83 -5.35 13.67 13.72
C SER A 83 -5.10 12.19 13.95
N PHE A 84 -6.19 11.42 14.04
CA PHE A 84 -6.14 9.98 13.89
C PHE A 84 -6.13 9.63 12.41
N TRP A 85 -5.25 8.70 12.05
CA TRP A 85 -5.10 8.24 10.69
C TRP A 85 -5.67 6.84 10.54
N THR A 86 -6.16 6.54 9.34
CA THR A 86 -6.80 5.25 9.06
C THR A 86 -5.84 4.38 8.28
N VAL A 87 -5.39 3.28 8.88
CA VAL A 87 -4.40 2.35 8.30
C VAL A 87 -4.73 1.98 6.85
N TRP A 88 -5.93 1.44 6.56
CA TRP A 88 -6.26 1.02 5.21
C TRP A 88 -6.21 2.14 4.15
N LYS A 89 -6.49 3.40 4.54
CA LYS A 89 -6.41 4.55 3.64
C LYS A 89 -4.97 4.93 3.32
N LEU A 90 -4.11 4.90 4.34
CA LEU A 90 -2.68 5.12 4.18
C LEU A 90 -2.07 4.00 3.32
N CYS A 91 -2.41 2.74 3.59
CA CYS A 91 -1.97 1.61 2.78
C CYS A 91 -2.45 1.72 1.33
N GLN A 92 -3.69 2.18 1.08
CA GLN A 92 -4.17 2.43 -0.29
C GLN A 92 -3.31 3.47 -1.01
N GLY A 93 -3.03 4.59 -0.35
CA GLY A 93 -2.14 5.62 -0.90
C GLY A 93 -0.74 5.07 -1.16
N LEU A 94 -0.18 4.33 -0.20
CA LEU A 94 1.15 3.73 -0.29
C LEU A 94 1.24 2.71 -1.42
N ALA A 95 0.22 1.88 -1.62
CA ALA A 95 0.14 0.95 -2.74
C ALA A 95 0.18 1.68 -4.09
N SER A 96 -0.53 2.80 -4.22
CA SER A 96 -0.46 3.63 -5.43
C SER A 96 0.88 4.39 -5.57
N LEU A 97 1.50 4.82 -4.47
CA LEU A 97 2.79 5.51 -4.47
C LEU A 97 3.95 4.59 -4.85
N THR A 98 3.89 3.33 -4.42
CA THR A 98 4.87 2.28 -4.74
C THR A 98 4.81 1.83 -6.20
N VAL A 99 3.91 2.35 -7.04
CA VAL A 99 3.98 2.13 -8.50
C VAL A 99 5.19 2.87 -9.11
N ASN A 100 5.64 3.96 -8.49
CA ASN A 100 6.82 4.70 -8.93
C ASN A 100 8.12 4.06 -8.39
N ASP A 101 9.07 3.77 -9.27
CA ASP A 101 10.32 3.07 -8.90
C ASP A 101 11.16 3.80 -7.85
N LYS A 102 11.27 5.14 -7.94
CA LYS A 102 12.02 5.92 -6.95
C LYS A 102 11.39 5.84 -5.56
N ASN A 103 10.06 5.84 -5.51
CA ASN A 103 9.35 5.68 -4.25
C ASN A 103 9.55 4.27 -3.67
N LYS A 104 9.63 3.22 -4.51
CA LYS A 104 9.90 1.85 -4.03
C LYS A 104 11.22 1.78 -3.27
N GLU A 105 12.27 2.38 -3.84
CA GLU A 105 13.61 2.45 -3.23
C GLU A 105 13.57 3.21 -1.91
N LEU A 106 13.02 4.42 -1.89
CA LEU A 106 12.94 5.25 -0.68
C LEU A 106 12.11 4.57 0.42
N ILE A 107 10.93 4.05 0.10
CA ILE A 107 10.06 3.37 1.09
C ILE A 107 10.78 2.16 1.69
N THR A 108 11.55 1.43 0.89
CA THR A 108 12.33 0.28 1.37
C THR A 108 13.46 0.72 2.30
N GLU A 109 14.24 1.72 1.89
CA GLU A 109 15.38 2.24 2.66
C GLU A 109 14.94 2.79 4.01
N LYS A 110 13.79 3.49 4.06
CA LYS A 110 13.21 4.06 5.28
C LYS A 110 12.48 3.04 6.16
N GLY A 111 12.56 1.74 5.85
CA GLY A 111 12.00 0.67 6.69
C GLY A 111 10.50 0.44 6.52
N GLY A 112 9.89 0.91 5.43
CA GLY A 112 8.45 0.73 5.17
C GLY A 112 8.01 -0.73 5.07
N VAL A 113 8.92 -1.65 4.74
CA VAL A 113 8.63 -3.11 4.74
C VAL A 113 8.27 -3.62 6.13
N ASN A 114 8.92 -3.11 7.19
CA ASN A 114 8.64 -3.53 8.57
C ASN A 114 7.26 -3.05 9.01
N ILE A 115 6.92 -1.79 8.70
CA ILE A 115 5.60 -1.22 9.02
C ILE A 115 4.50 -1.95 8.25
N LEU A 116 4.74 -2.29 6.98
CA LEU A 116 3.81 -3.12 6.21
C LEU A 116 3.64 -4.52 6.81
N ASN A 117 4.69 -5.10 7.39
CA ASN A 117 4.59 -6.37 8.12
C ASN A 117 3.71 -6.23 9.36
N GLU A 118 3.89 -5.18 10.15
CA GLU A 118 3.04 -4.88 11.32
C GLU A 118 1.57 -4.76 10.93
N VAL A 119 1.27 -4.09 9.81
CA VAL A 119 -0.10 -3.98 9.28
C VAL A 119 -0.75 -5.34 8.96
N LEU A 120 0.05 -6.35 8.61
CA LEU A 120 -0.45 -7.71 8.34
C LEU A 120 -0.65 -8.55 9.62
N HIS A 121 0.03 -8.19 10.71
CA HIS A 121 -0.06 -8.88 12.00
C HIS A 121 -1.17 -8.32 12.88
N ASP A 122 -1.35 -7.01 12.87
CA ASP A 122 -2.27 -6.32 13.75
C ASP A 122 -3.71 -6.32 13.21
N SER A 123 -4.68 -6.28 14.12
CA SER A 123 -6.08 -6.18 13.75
C SER A 123 -6.50 -4.71 13.65
N HIS A 124 -6.75 -4.25 12.43
CA HIS A 124 -7.16 -2.87 12.18
C HIS A 124 -8.64 -2.72 11.81
N TYR A 125 -9.16 -1.49 11.96
CA TYR A 125 -10.46 -1.15 11.40
C TYR A 125 -10.46 -1.36 9.87
N ASN A 126 -11.41 -2.16 9.38
CA ASN A 126 -11.48 -2.63 7.99
C ASN A 126 -10.24 -3.47 7.59
N ASN A 127 -9.95 -4.50 8.39
CA ASN A 127 -8.74 -5.31 8.27
C ASN A 127 -8.52 -5.91 6.89
N GLU A 128 -9.59 -6.39 6.25
CA GLU A 128 -9.52 -6.92 4.88
C GLU A 128 -9.01 -5.88 3.87
N ALA A 129 -9.44 -4.62 3.99
CA ALA A 129 -8.93 -3.56 3.13
C ALA A 129 -7.48 -3.18 3.48
N ALA A 130 -7.12 -3.15 4.77
CA ALA A 130 -5.76 -2.90 5.22
C ALA A 130 -4.79 -3.95 4.66
N HIS A 131 -5.09 -5.24 4.87
CA HIS A 131 -4.32 -6.36 4.32
C HIS A 131 -4.22 -6.28 2.81
N ARG A 132 -5.34 -6.08 2.10
CA ARG A 132 -5.32 -5.99 0.63
C ARG A 132 -4.34 -4.93 0.15
N TYR A 133 -4.43 -3.72 0.67
CA TYR A 133 -3.58 -2.62 0.21
C TYR A 133 -2.14 -2.74 0.69
N ALA A 134 -1.90 -3.25 1.90
CA ALA A 134 -0.55 -3.55 2.37
C ALA A 134 0.13 -4.61 1.48
N LEU A 135 -0.59 -5.68 1.13
CA LEU A 135 -0.13 -6.70 0.20
C LEU A 135 0.11 -6.15 -1.21
N SER A 136 -0.75 -5.26 -1.70
CA SER A 136 -0.50 -4.57 -2.98
C SER A 136 0.77 -3.71 -2.94
N ALA A 137 1.03 -3.01 -1.83
CA ALA A 137 2.27 -2.26 -1.65
C ALA A 137 3.49 -3.20 -1.62
N ILE A 138 3.42 -4.30 -0.86
CA ILE A 138 4.49 -5.32 -0.80
C ILE A 138 4.73 -5.93 -2.19
N TRP A 139 3.67 -6.24 -2.94
CA TRP A 139 3.77 -6.75 -4.30
C TRP A 139 4.49 -5.76 -5.23
N ASN A 140 4.11 -4.49 -5.20
CA ASN A 140 4.78 -3.45 -5.98
C ASN A 140 6.26 -3.29 -5.59
N LEU A 141 6.57 -3.35 -4.30
CA LEU A 141 7.94 -3.32 -3.79
C LEU A 141 8.74 -4.54 -4.28
N ALA A 142 8.14 -5.74 -4.34
CA ALA A 142 8.84 -6.96 -4.76
C ALA A 142 9.39 -6.94 -6.20
N PHE A 143 8.89 -6.03 -7.05
CA PHE A 143 9.45 -5.80 -8.39
C PHE A 143 10.84 -5.12 -8.35
N ASN A 144 11.17 -4.40 -7.28
CA ASN A 144 12.52 -3.86 -7.07
C ASN A 144 13.41 -4.92 -6.39
N ALA A 145 14.62 -5.10 -6.90
CA ALA A 145 15.54 -6.13 -6.40
C ALA A 145 16.02 -5.89 -4.96
N ALA A 146 16.28 -4.63 -4.58
CA ALA A 146 16.69 -4.29 -3.21
C ALA A 146 15.53 -4.51 -2.24
N SER A 147 14.33 -4.05 -2.59
CA SER A 147 13.11 -4.28 -1.82
C SER A 147 12.80 -5.76 -1.62
N ARG A 148 12.96 -6.58 -2.67
CA ARG A 148 12.80 -8.03 -2.59
C ARG A 148 13.71 -8.67 -1.54
N LEU A 149 14.98 -8.26 -1.49
CA LEU A 149 15.93 -8.77 -0.50
C LEU A 149 15.52 -8.40 0.93
N VAL A 150 15.00 -7.19 1.13
CA VAL A 150 14.50 -6.75 2.45
C VAL A 150 13.26 -7.54 2.84
N ILE A 151 12.30 -7.72 1.93
CA ILE A 151 11.08 -8.51 2.16
C ILE A 151 11.43 -9.94 2.58
N LEU A 152 12.34 -10.61 1.87
CA LEU A 152 12.77 -11.99 2.18
C LEU A 152 13.55 -12.11 3.50
N LYS A 153 14.26 -11.05 3.90
CA LYS A 153 15.01 -11.02 5.16
C LYS A 153 14.14 -10.64 6.36
N THR A 154 12.96 -10.06 6.13
CA THR A 154 12.07 -9.61 7.20
C THR A 154 11.43 -10.83 7.86
N PRO A 155 11.72 -11.11 9.15
CA PRO A 155 11.20 -12.29 9.82
C PRO A 155 9.67 -12.27 9.90
N GLY A 156 9.04 -13.40 9.60
CA GLY A 156 7.58 -13.56 9.70
C GLY A 156 6.77 -12.97 8.54
N LEU A 157 7.31 -12.06 7.74
CA LEU A 157 6.56 -11.39 6.67
C LEU A 157 6.03 -12.37 5.61
N VAL A 158 6.89 -13.27 5.12
CA VAL A 158 6.46 -14.28 4.14
C VAL A 158 5.41 -15.22 4.72
N ASP A 159 5.56 -15.61 5.99
CA ASP A 159 4.61 -16.48 6.67
C ASP A 159 3.25 -15.78 6.88
N SER A 160 3.25 -14.49 7.22
CA SER A 160 2.03 -13.68 7.28
C SER A 160 1.33 -13.59 5.94
N ILE A 161 2.08 -13.41 4.84
CA ILE A 161 1.51 -13.40 3.49
C ILE A 161 0.85 -14.77 3.19
N ARG A 162 1.50 -15.88 3.52
CA ARG A 162 0.95 -17.25 3.36
C ARG A 162 -0.33 -17.45 4.17
N ASP A 163 -0.28 -17.08 5.45
CA ASP A 163 -1.42 -17.18 6.36
C ASP A 163 -2.64 -16.42 5.83
N ILE A 164 -2.44 -15.22 5.31
CA ILE A 164 -3.53 -14.42 4.74
C ILE A 164 -4.13 -15.09 3.51
N VAL A 165 -3.33 -15.79 2.69
CA VAL A 165 -3.89 -16.47 1.51
C VAL A 165 -4.88 -17.56 1.91
N HIS A 166 -4.62 -18.26 3.01
CA HIS A 166 -5.49 -19.30 3.54
C HIS A 166 -6.68 -18.74 4.32
N LYS A 167 -6.44 -17.75 5.18
CA LYS A 167 -7.42 -17.24 6.16
C LYS A 167 -8.36 -16.17 5.61
N SER A 168 -7.95 -15.39 4.61
CA SER A 168 -8.79 -14.30 4.10
C SER A 168 -10.03 -14.83 3.37
N GLU A 169 -11.14 -14.10 3.45
CA GLU A 169 -12.34 -14.41 2.66
C GLU A 169 -12.38 -13.61 1.35
N SER A 170 -11.56 -12.56 1.24
CA SER A 170 -11.54 -11.65 0.11
C SER A 170 -10.68 -12.20 -1.03
N ILE A 171 -11.31 -12.45 -2.18
CA ILE A 171 -10.61 -12.87 -3.42
C ILE A 171 -9.50 -11.88 -3.78
N ARG A 172 -9.78 -10.57 -3.68
CA ARG A 172 -8.80 -9.52 -4.02
C ARG A 172 -7.59 -9.51 -3.08
N THR A 173 -7.81 -9.82 -1.81
CA THR A 173 -6.73 -9.91 -0.81
C THR A 173 -5.85 -11.12 -1.12
N LYS A 174 -6.46 -12.27 -1.45
CA LYS A 174 -5.75 -13.48 -1.90
C LYS A 174 -4.95 -13.26 -3.17
N GLU A 175 -5.52 -12.57 -4.16
CA GLU A 175 -4.83 -12.25 -5.42
C GLU A 175 -3.59 -11.38 -5.18
N ALA A 176 -3.70 -10.34 -4.36
CA ALA A 176 -2.57 -9.48 -4.01
C ALA A 176 -1.47 -10.27 -3.29
N ALA A 177 -1.83 -11.14 -2.34
CA ALA A 177 -0.87 -12.00 -1.65
C ALA A 177 -0.19 -13.01 -2.59
N LYS A 178 -0.95 -13.67 -3.47
CA LYS A 178 -0.41 -14.59 -4.48
C LYS A 178 0.54 -13.87 -5.44
N GLY A 179 0.16 -12.67 -5.90
CA GLY A 179 1.01 -11.84 -6.76
C GLY A 179 2.33 -11.46 -6.07
N ALA A 180 2.28 -11.10 -4.78
CA ALA A 180 3.47 -10.84 -3.98
C ALA A 180 4.36 -12.09 -3.91
N LEU A 181 3.83 -13.25 -3.49
CA LEU A 181 4.59 -14.50 -3.38
C LEU A 181 5.23 -14.93 -4.71
N TRP A 182 4.47 -14.84 -5.80
CA TRP A 182 4.97 -15.12 -7.15
C TRP A 182 6.18 -14.23 -7.49
N THR A 183 6.06 -12.92 -7.25
CA THR A 183 7.10 -11.94 -7.57
C THR A 183 8.36 -12.12 -6.70
N LEU A 184 8.19 -12.66 -5.50
CA LEU A 184 9.29 -13.05 -4.61
C LEU A 184 9.99 -14.36 -5.03
N GLY A 185 9.48 -15.08 -6.03
CA GLY A 185 10.01 -16.37 -6.48
C GLY A 185 9.53 -17.56 -5.64
N LEU A 186 8.46 -17.40 -4.87
CA LEU A 186 7.88 -18.42 -4.01
C LEU A 186 6.70 -19.14 -4.70
N GLU A 187 6.90 -19.52 -5.97
CA GLU A 187 5.84 -20.07 -6.84
C GLU A 187 5.26 -21.40 -6.34
N GLN A 188 6.03 -22.18 -5.58
CA GLN A 188 5.56 -23.43 -4.95
C GLN A 188 4.40 -23.16 -3.98
N ASP A 189 4.42 -21.99 -3.33
CA ASP A 189 3.34 -21.56 -2.43
C ASP A 189 2.07 -21.20 -3.22
N VAL A 190 2.19 -20.75 -4.47
CA VAL A 190 1.05 -20.38 -5.32
C VAL A 190 0.38 -21.61 -5.95
N LYS A 191 1.18 -22.64 -6.31
CA LYS A 191 0.69 -23.87 -6.96
C LYS A 191 -0.11 -24.77 -6.02
N SER A 192 0.39 -24.98 -4.80
CA SER A 192 -0.33 -25.76 -3.77
C SER A 192 -1.73 -25.18 -3.50
N LEU A 193 -1.85 -23.85 -3.54
CA LEU A 193 -3.12 -23.14 -3.37
C LEU A 193 -4.08 -23.25 -4.57
N SER A 194 -3.57 -23.27 -5.81
CA SER A 194 -4.43 -23.46 -6.99
C SER A 194 -5.03 -24.87 -7.05
N GLU A 195 -4.28 -25.87 -6.57
CA GLU A 195 -4.74 -27.26 -6.50
C GLU A 195 -5.81 -27.46 -5.42
N THR A 196 -5.68 -26.83 -4.25
CA THR A 196 -6.72 -26.87 -3.20
C THR A 196 -8.02 -26.19 -3.65
N MET A 197 -7.95 -25.04 -4.33
CA MET A 197 -9.14 -24.36 -4.86
C MET A 197 -9.83 -25.15 -5.98
N ALA A 198 -9.08 -25.91 -6.79
CA ALA A 198 -9.65 -26.77 -7.82
C ALA A 198 -10.37 -27.98 -7.22
N GLN A 199 -9.88 -28.52 -6.10
CA GLN A 199 -10.54 -29.58 -5.34
C GLN A 199 -11.82 -29.09 -4.64
N ASP A 200 -11.79 -27.91 -4.01
CA ASP A 200 -12.96 -27.34 -3.32
C ASP A 200 -14.07 -26.87 -4.29
N ALA A 201 -13.72 -26.56 -5.55
CA ALA A 201 -14.66 -26.17 -6.59
C ALA A 201 -15.37 -27.35 -7.29
N GLY A 202 -15.07 -28.60 -6.90
CA GLY A 202 -15.84 -29.78 -7.33
C GLY A 202 -15.77 -30.11 -8.83
N TRP A 203 -14.63 -29.93 -9.49
CA TRP A 203 -14.42 -30.31 -10.90
C TRP A 203 -13.78 -31.71 -11.07
N TYR A 204 -14.31 -32.72 -10.39
CA TYR A 204 -14.04 -34.14 -10.70
C TYR A 204 -15.35 -34.92 -10.77
#